data_AF-A0A3N4MUP7-F1
#
_entry.id   AF-A0A3N4MUP7-F1
#
_cell.length_a   1.000
_cell.length_b   1.000
_cell.length_c   1.000
_cell.angle_alpha   90.00
_cell.angle_beta   90.00
_cell.angle_gamma   90.00
#
_symmetry.space_group_name_H-M   'P 1'
#
loop_
_entity.id
_entity.type
_entity.pdbx_description
1 polymer ?
#
loop_
_entity_poly.entity_id
_entity_poly.type
_entity_poly.pdbx_seq_one_letter_code
_entity_poly.pdbx_strand_id
1 'polypeptide(L)'
;MAVACNTTSQQPAKDITKTDSTALLPRPSAKGILAMYEELPGFDTLNLGTVERDTLGQMTGKYKGRWLDSAYSRMLPVVLTNGIYPNEENDFTGFYACYKFPINERLTGLLTRTPGEYDISVLSLLYYDHDADSVGYAFDLLHDWGDAGDAVSYNTWLIRNQQSVDAWMAVNSIWEEAGDSVYNSNTIYFKADLAARTLDTAYKNKPEWAETFKYLIGEKTYEVPDSTYVNKHTISE
;
A
#
# COMPACT_ATOMS: atom_id res chain seq x y z
N MET A 1 17.60 -65.29 30.72
CA MET A 1 16.45 -64.57 30.13
C MET A 1 17.00 -63.68 29.03
N ALA A 2 16.72 -64.00 27.78
CA ALA A 2 17.10 -63.18 26.62
C ALA A 2 15.81 -62.59 26.03
N VAL A 3 15.74 -61.27 25.94
CA VAL A 3 14.62 -60.53 25.37
C VAL A 3 14.86 -60.42 23.86
N ALA A 4 13.90 -60.90 23.07
CA ALA A 4 13.91 -60.79 21.61
C ALA A 4 13.40 -59.40 21.19
N CYS A 5 14.17 -58.71 20.33
CA CYS A 5 13.72 -57.50 19.63
C CYS A 5 12.82 -57.88 18.45
N ASN A 6 11.57 -57.39 18.46
CA ASN A 6 10.69 -57.41 17.31
C ASN A 6 11.06 -56.26 16.36
N THR A 7 11.61 -56.58 15.20
CA THR A 7 11.73 -55.66 14.06
C THR A 7 10.38 -55.55 13.36
N THR A 8 9.67 -54.45 13.57
CA THR A 8 8.51 -54.09 12.76
C THR A 8 8.99 -53.67 11.37
N SER A 9 8.55 -54.39 10.34
CA SER A 9 8.84 -54.06 8.94
C SER A 9 8.21 -52.71 8.59
N GLN A 10 9.03 -51.69 8.31
CA GLN A 10 8.57 -50.48 7.65
C GLN A 10 8.11 -50.85 6.23
N GLN A 11 6.86 -50.53 5.90
CA GLN A 11 6.42 -50.54 4.51
C GLN A 11 7.28 -49.56 3.70
N PRO A 12 7.73 -49.93 2.49
CA PRO A 12 8.46 -49.00 1.63
C PRO A 12 7.55 -47.80 1.33
N ALA A 13 8.12 -46.60 1.45
CA ALA A 13 7.46 -45.37 1.06
C ALA A 13 6.96 -45.50 -0.39
N LYS A 14 5.68 -45.19 -0.62
CA LYS A 14 5.14 -45.11 -1.98
C LYS A 14 5.98 -44.12 -2.78
N ASP A 15 6.52 -44.57 -3.90
CA ASP A 15 7.20 -43.70 -4.87
C ASP A 15 6.26 -42.57 -5.27
N ILE A 16 6.59 -41.35 -4.83
CA ILE A 16 5.94 -40.12 -5.27
C ILE A 16 6.33 -39.96 -6.73
N THR A 17 5.36 -40.14 -7.64
CA THR A 17 5.64 -40.00 -9.08
C THR A 17 5.62 -38.52 -9.46
N LYS A 18 6.39 -38.11 -10.48
CA LYS A 18 6.39 -36.73 -11.03
C LYS A 18 4.97 -36.23 -11.39
N THR A 19 4.05 -37.14 -11.65
CA THR A 19 2.64 -36.89 -11.93
C THR A 19 1.85 -36.37 -10.73
N ASP A 20 2.22 -36.78 -9.50
CA ASP A 20 1.57 -36.33 -8.26
C ASP A 20 1.84 -34.84 -7.96
N SER A 21 2.87 -34.24 -8.60
CA SER A 21 3.23 -32.83 -8.47
C SER A 21 2.60 -31.90 -9.53
N THR A 22 1.65 -32.38 -10.35
CA THR A 22 1.13 -31.63 -11.52
C THR A 22 -0.38 -31.51 -11.60
N ALA A 23 -1.11 -31.60 -10.48
CA ALA A 23 -2.37 -30.90 -10.38
C ALA A 23 -2.07 -29.39 -10.33
N LEU A 24 -1.67 -28.84 -11.48
CA LEU A 24 -1.56 -27.41 -11.71
C LEU A 24 -2.95 -26.84 -11.43
N LEU A 25 -3.14 -26.29 -10.23
CA LEU A 25 -4.29 -25.46 -9.96
C LEU A 25 -4.39 -24.47 -11.13
N PRO A 26 -5.59 -24.30 -11.73
CA PRO A 26 -5.75 -23.38 -12.83
C PRO A 26 -5.18 -22.03 -12.39
N ARG A 27 -4.21 -21.51 -13.14
CA ARG A 27 -3.63 -20.19 -12.84
C ARG A 27 -4.79 -19.20 -12.80
N PRO A 28 -4.92 -18.39 -11.74
CA PRO A 28 -5.97 -17.40 -11.72
C PRO A 28 -5.79 -16.47 -12.93
N SER A 29 -6.89 -15.95 -13.48
CA SER A 29 -6.82 -14.93 -14.53
C SER A 29 -6.62 -13.56 -13.92
N ALA A 30 -6.16 -12.58 -14.70
CA ALA A 30 -6.09 -11.20 -14.22
C ALA A 30 -7.47 -10.70 -13.80
N LYS A 31 -8.53 -11.01 -14.56
CA LYS A 31 -9.92 -10.79 -14.10
C LYS A 31 -10.24 -11.43 -12.74
N GLY A 32 -9.67 -12.61 -12.45
CA GLY A 32 -9.83 -13.30 -11.17
C GLY A 32 -9.33 -12.50 -9.97
N ILE A 33 -8.32 -11.63 -10.17
CA ILE A 33 -7.80 -10.76 -9.09
C ILE A 33 -8.89 -9.80 -8.57
N LEU A 34 -9.85 -9.40 -9.40
CA LEU A 34 -10.92 -8.47 -9.03
C LEU A 34 -11.86 -9.05 -7.96
N ALA A 35 -11.89 -10.38 -7.79
CA ALA A 35 -12.67 -11.05 -6.74
C ALA A 35 -12.00 -10.93 -5.36
N MET A 36 -10.70 -10.59 -5.33
CA MET A 36 -9.95 -10.40 -4.09
C MET A 36 -10.22 -9.03 -3.46
N TYR A 37 -10.67 -8.05 -4.25
CA TYR A 37 -10.94 -6.69 -3.79
C TYR A 37 -12.43 -6.50 -3.46
N GLU A 38 -12.69 -5.80 -2.37
CA GLU A 38 -14.05 -5.40 -2.00
C GLU A 38 -14.49 -4.17 -2.81
N GLU A 39 -15.78 -4.03 -3.11
CA GLU A 39 -16.26 -2.79 -3.73
C GLU A 39 -16.09 -1.65 -2.74
N LEU A 40 -15.41 -0.58 -3.17
CA LEU A 40 -15.34 0.64 -2.39
C LEU A 40 -16.76 1.25 -2.37
N PRO A 41 -17.37 1.45 -1.19
CA PRO A 41 -18.67 2.12 -1.11
C PRO A 41 -18.61 3.46 -1.84
N GLY A 42 -19.72 3.86 -2.46
CA GLY A 42 -19.80 5.13 -3.19
C GLY A 42 -19.31 6.29 -2.32
N PHE A 43 -18.39 7.08 -2.85
CA PHE A 43 -17.76 8.20 -2.17
C PHE A 43 -17.73 9.41 -3.09
N ASP A 44 -18.00 10.59 -2.54
CA ASP A 44 -17.73 11.87 -3.21
C ASP A 44 -16.30 12.33 -2.90
N THR A 45 -15.90 12.17 -1.64
CA THR A 45 -14.54 12.42 -1.16
C THR A 45 -14.17 11.34 -0.14
N LEU A 46 -13.01 10.72 -0.34
CA LEU A 46 -12.48 9.70 0.56
C LEU A 46 -11.07 10.10 0.99
N ASN A 47 -10.91 10.44 2.27
CA ASN A 47 -9.59 10.55 2.87
C ASN A 47 -9.02 9.16 3.09
N LEU A 48 -7.83 8.89 2.54
CA LEU A 48 -7.13 7.62 2.75
C LEU A 48 -6.45 7.60 4.14
N GLY A 49 -6.12 8.74 4.74
CA GLY A 49 -5.58 8.81 6.11
C GLY A 49 -4.24 8.09 6.26
N THR A 50 -3.78 7.87 7.49
CA THR A 50 -2.54 7.12 7.77
C THR A 50 -2.82 5.64 8.00
N VAL A 51 -1.78 4.83 8.15
CA VAL A 51 -1.94 3.41 8.51
C VAL A 51 -2.37 3.29 9.98
N GLU A 52 -3.54 2.69 10.22
CA GLU A 52 -4.04 2.40 11.57
C GLU A 52 -3.38 1.12 12.11
N ARG A 53 -2.86 1.18 13.35
CA ARG A 53 -2.23 0.04 14.04
C ARG A 53 -2.75 -0.11 15.46
N ASP A 54 -2.80 -1.34 15.94
CA ASP A 54 -3.05 -1.62 17.35
C ASP A 54 -1.78 -1.42 18.20
N THR A 55 -1.91 -1.64 19.51
CA THR A 55 -0.81 -1.51 20.46
C THR A 55 0.32 -2.52 20.25
N LEU A 56 0.10 -3.56 19.43
CA LEU A 56 1.08 -4.59 19.07
C LEU A 56 1.73 -4.28 17.71
N GLY A 57 1.38 -3.15 17.08
CA GLY A 57 1.88 -2.75 15.77
C GLY A 57 1.21 -3.49 14.60
N GLN A 58 0.18 -4.30 14.86
CA GLN A 58 -0.56 -4.99 13.81
C GLN A 58 -1.45 -4.01 13.06
N MET A 59 -1.52 -4.17 11.74
CA MET A 59 -2.41 -3.36 10.92
C MET A 59 -3.87 -3.60 11.30
N THR A 60 -4.58 -2.50 11.50
CA THR A 60 -6.01 -2.48 11.81
C THR A 60 -6.75 -1.54 10.86
N GLY A 61 -8.06 -1.47 11.00
CA GLY A 61 -8.86 -0.48 10.30
C GLY A 61 -9.22 -0.84 8.85
N LYS A 62 -9.64 0.19 8.12
CA LYS A 62 -10.33 0.10 6.83
C LYS A 62 -9.50 -0.49 5.68
N TYR A 63 -8.18 -0.46 5.74
CA TYR A 63 -7.30 -0.93 4.65
C TYR A 63 -6.46 -2.14 5.01
N LYS A 64 -6.95 -3.02 5.90
CA LYS A 64 -6.31 -4.32 6.13
C LYS A 64 -6.31 -5.20 4.87
N GLY A 65 -7.44 -5.22 4.15
CA GLY A 65 -7.59 -5.98 2.90
C GLY A 65 -7.48 -7.51 3.05
N ARG A 66 -7.57 -8.21 1.92
CA ARG A 66 -7.41 -9.67 1.81
C ARG A 66 -6.03 -10.00 1.27
N TRP A 67 -5.36 -10.99 1.88
CA TRP A 67 -4.06 -11.47 1.43
C TRP A 67 -4.09 -11.88 -0.05
N LEU A 68 -3.13 -11.37 -0.82
CA LEU A 68 -2.84 -11.82 -2.18
C LEU A 68 -1.70 -12.83 -2.12
N ASP A 69 -2.06 -14.11 -2.24
CA ASP A 69 -1.11 -15.21 -2.21
C ASP A 69 -0.10 -15.17 -3.38
N SER A 70 0.81 -16.15 -3.39
CA SER A 70 1.83 -16.26 -4.44
C SER A 70 1.26 -16.43 -5.86
N ALA A 71 -0.01 -16.84 -6.04
CA ALA A 71 -0.64 -16.98 -7.34
C ALA A 71 -1.17 -15.63 -7.85
N TYR A 72 -1.81 -14.83 -6.98
CA TYR A 72 -2.30 -13.50 -7.33
C TYR A 72 -1.21 -12.44 -7.36
N SER A 73 -0.24 -12.48 -6.44
CA SER A 73 0.88 -11.52 -6.41
C SER A 73 1.71 -11.54 -7.71
N ARG A 74 1.82 -12.68 -8.39
CA ARG A 74 2.48 -12.79 -9.72
C ARG A 74 1.80 -12.00 -10.83
N MET A 75 0.54 -11.60 -10.64
CA MET A 75 -0.17 -10.73 -11.59
C MET A 75 0.11 -9.26 -11.35
N LEU A 76 0.66 -8.92 -10.19
CA LEU A 76 1.01 -7.55 -9.88
C LEU A 76 2.19 -7.10 -10.73
N PRO A 77 2.27 -5.81 -11.06
CA PRO A 77 3.39 -5.24 -11.78
C PRO A 77 4.74 -5.62 -11.16
N VAL A 78 5.72 -5.97 -12.00
CA VAL A 78 7.05 -6.40 -11.57
C VAL A 78 7.74 -5.35 -10.68
N VAL A 79 7.47 -4.06 -10.90
CA VAL A 79 8.00 -2.96 -10.07
C VAL A 79 7.65 -3.12 -8.59
N LEU A 80 6.50 -3.73 -8.26
CA LEU A 80 6.10 -3.98 -6.89
C LEU A 80 6.62 -5.30 -6.34
N THR A 81 6.85 -6.29 -7.18
CA THR A 81 7.14 -7.67 -6.73
C THR A 81 8.62 -8.01 -6.76
N ASN A 82 9.45 -7.16 -7.36
CA ASN A 82 10.88 -7.41 -7.47
C ASN A 82 11.56 -7.39 -6.09
N GLY A 83 12.15 -8.52 -5.70
CA GLY A 83 12.84 -8.65 -4.41
C GLY A 83 11.92 -8.88 -3.20
N ILE A 84 10.61 -8.93 -3.39
CA ILE A 84 9.63 -9.15 -2.33
C ILE A 84 9.08 -10.58 -2.42
N TYR A 85 9.28 -11.35 -1.36
CA TYR A 85 8.66 -12.66 -1.20
C TYR A 85 7.55 -12.57 -0.16
N PRO A 86 6.27 -12.57 -0.58
CA PRO A 86 5.18 -12.42 0.35
C PRO A 86 5.12 -13.61 1.31
N ASN A 87 5.22 -13.34 2.61
CA ASN A 87 5.04 -14.31 3.69
C ASN A 87 3.79 -13.95 4.50
N GLU A 88 2.83 -14.87 4.56
CA GLU A 88 1.57 -14.68 5.31
C GLU A 88 1.80 -14.61 6.83
N GLU A 89 2.90 -15.18 7.34
CA GLU A 89 3.28 -15.10 8.75
C GLU A 89 3.86 -13.73 9.14
N ASN A 90 4.18 -12.91 8.14
CA ASN A 90 4.76 -11.60 8.34
C ASN A 90 3.97 -10.53 7.60
N ASP A 91 3.06 -9.89 8.35
CA ASP A 91 2.28 -8.71 7.96
C ASP A 91 3.14 -7.51 7.52
N PHE A 92 4.48 -7.61 7.51
CA PHE A 92 5.40 -6.63 6.94
C PHE A 92 5.82 -6.93 5.49
N THR A 93 5.46 -8.08 4.92
CA THR A 93 6.05 -8.57 3.65
C THR A 93 5.04 -8.87 2.53
N GLY A 94 3.76 -8.59 2.73
CA GLY A 94 2.67 -9.02 1.88
C GLY A 94 2.04 -8.00 0.94
N PHE A 95 1.16 -8.51 0.07
CA PHE A 95 0.23 -7.70 -0.71
C PHE A 95 -1.19 -7.97 -0.23
N TYR A 96 -1.97 -6.92 0.00
CA TYR A 96 -3.36 -7.06 0.45
C TYR A 96 -4.30 -6.28 -0.45
N ALA A 97 -5.30 -6.96 -0.99
CA ALA A 97 -6.37 -6.38 -1.77
C ALA A 97 -7.39 -5.71 -0.85
N CYS A 98 -7.44 -4.38 -0.84
CA CYS A 98 -8.37 -3.65 0.03
C CYS A 98 -9.69 -3.41 -0.70
N TYR A 99 -9.68 -2.50 -1.66
CA TYR A 99 -10.88 -2.06 -2.35
C TYR A 99 -10.67 -1.89 -3.84
N LYS A 100 -11.75 -1.95 -4.61
CA LYS A 100 -11.79 -1.57 -6.02
C LYS A 100 -12.91 -0.58 -6.29
N PHE A 101 -12.74 0.23 -7.33
CA PHE A 101 -13.74 1.20 -7.76
C PHE A 101 -13.61 1.50 -9.25
N PRO A 102 -14.70 1.87 -9.94
CA PRO A 102 -14.61 2.29 -11.33
C PRO A 102 -13.91 3.66 -11.42
N ILE A 103 -12.84 3.74 -12.22
CA ILE A 103 -12.22 5.00 -12.64
C ILE A 103 -12.96 5.52 -13.88
N ASN A 104 -13.14 4.65 -14.88
CA ASN A 104 -13.95 4.86 -16.08
C ASN A 104 -14.41 3.49 -16.64
N GLU A 105 -15.01 3.45 -17.83
CA GLU A 105 -15.51 2.21 -18.44
C GLU A 105 -14.41 1.17 -18.73
N ARG A 106 -13.18 1.63 -18.95
CA ARG A 106 -12.02 0.77 -19.27
C ARG A 106 -11.17 0.41 -18.05
N LEU A 107 -11.17 1.23 -17.01
CA LEU A 107 -10.26 1.10 -15.88
C LEU A 107 -11.01 0.93 -14.55
N THR A 108 -10.66 -0.13 -13.83
CA THR A 108 -11.00 -0.29 -12.42
C THR A 108 -9.77 0.04 -11.58
N GLY A 109 -9.89 1.02 -10.67
CA GLY A 109 -8.86 1.30 -9.68
C GLY A 109 -8.87 0.24 -8.59
N LEU A 110 -7.70 -0.18 -8.15
CA LEU A 110 -7.50 -1.14 -7.07
C LEU A 110 -6.62 -0.50 -5.99
N LEU A 111 -7.14 -0.40 -4.77
CA LEU A 111 -6.40 0.02 -3.60
C LEU A 111 -5.73 -1.21 -2.99
N THR A 112 -4.41 -1.27 -3.10
CA THR A 112 -3.61 -2.42 -2.71
C THR A 112 -2.61 -1.99 -1.65
N ARG A 113 -2.60 -2.66 -0.50
CA ARG A 113 -1.48 -2.53 0.43
C ARG A 113 -0.28 -3.28 -0.13
N THR A 114 0.85 -2.61 -0.14
CA THR A 114 2.12 -3.12 -0.69
C THR A 114 3.21 -2.96 0.37
N PRO A 115 4.25 -3.79 0.34
CA PRO A 115 5.39 -3.59 1.23
C PRO A 115 6.07 -2.26 0.92
N GLY A 116 6.44 -1.52 1.96
CA GLY A 116 7.27 -0.32 1.93
C GLY A 116 8.68 -0.62 2.45
N GLU A 117 9.50 0.44 2.55
CA GLU A 117 10.93 0.33 2.86
C GLU A 117 11.22 -0.28 4.24
N TYR A 118 10.33 -0.07 5.21
CA TYR A 118 10.46 -0.58 6.58
C TYR A 118 9.21 -1.30 7.12
N ASP A 119 8.09 -1.26 6.40
CA ASP A 119 6.78 -1.81 6.83
C ASP A 119 5.80 -1.86 5.63
N ILE A 120 4.66 -2.56 5.71
CA ILE A 120 3.49 -2.37 4.81
C ILE A 120 2.78 -1.06 5.18
N SER A 121 3.50 0.06 5.03
CA SER A 121 2.93 1.39 5.20
C SER A 121 2.29 1.91 3.92
N VAL A 122 2.56 1.26 2.78
CA VAL A 122 2.20 1.79 1.47
C VAL A 122 0.80 1.36 1.05
N LEU A 123 -0.04 2.31 0.67
CA LEU A 123 -1.28 2.05 -0.08
C LEU A 123 -1.03 2.45 -1.52
N SER A 124 -0.84 1.48 -2.39
CA SER A 124 -0.63 1.68 -3.83
C SER A 124 -1.95 1.76 -4.57
N LEU A 125 -2.00 2.62 -5.59
CA LEU A 125 -3.03 2.55 -6.63
C LEU A 125 -2.55 1.65 -7.77
N LEU A 126 -3.23 0.53 -7.95
CA LEU A 126 -3.17 -0.25 -9.17
C LEU A 126 -4.40 0.03 -10.02
N TYR A 127 -4.33 -0.37 -11.28
CA TYR A 127 -5.49 -0.39 -12.15
C TYR A 127 -5.59 -1.75 -12.83
N TYR A 128 -6.82 -2.22 -12.98
CA TYR A 128 -7.15 -3.29 -13.90
C TYR A 128 -7.68 -2.67 -15.19
N ASP A 129 -7.03 -3.00 -16.30
CA ASP A 129 -7.44 -2.59 -17.65
C ASP A 129 -8.31 -3.68 -18.27
N HIS A 130 -9.58 -3.37 -18.47
CA HIS A 130 -10.57 -4.32 -19.01
C HIS A 130 -10.25 -4.76 -20.44
N ASP A 131 -9.63 -3.89 -21.24
CA ASP A 131 -9.29 -4.18 -22.64
C ASP A 131 -8.04 -5.06 -22.73
N ALA A 132 -7.06 -4.80 -21.86
CA ALA A 132 -5.79 -5.51 -21.86
C ALA A 132 -5.77 -6.77 -20.97
N ASP A 133 -6.82 -7.01 -20.18
CA ASP A 133 -6.91 -8.07 -19.16
C ASP A 133 -5.63 -8.15 -18.31
N SER A 134 -5.22 -7.00 -17.77
CA SER A 134 -3.97 -6.87 -17.03
C SER A 134 -4.05 -5.87 -15.88
N VAL A 135 -3.21 -6.10 -14.87
CA VAL A 135 -3.02 -5.17 -13.75
C VAL A 135 -1.78 -4.33 -14.00
N GLY A 136 -1.92 -3.02 -13.92
CA GLY A 136 -0.82 -2.06 -13.97
C GLY A 136 -0.67 -1.27 -12.68
N TYR A 137 0.47 -0.62 -12.53
CA TYR A 137 0.79 0.24 -11.38
C TYR A 137 0.64 1.70 -11.80
N ALA A 138 0.01 2.52 -10.96
CA ALA A 138 -0.08 3.95 -11.18
C ALA A 138 0.95 4.70 -10.29
N PHE A 139 0.69 4.76 -8.99
CA PHE A 139 1.51 5.47 -8.00
C PHE A 139 1.05 5.11 -6.58
N ASP A 140 1.88 5.44 -5.60
CA ASP A 140 1.54 5.29 -4.19
C ASP A 140 0.58 6.40 -3.76
N LEU A 141 -0.50 6.03 -3.08
CA LEU A 141 -1.48 6.96 -2.52
C LEU A 141 -1.18 7.27 -1.06
N LEU A 142 -0.67 6.32 -0.30
CA LEU A 142 -0.18 6.53 1.06
C LEU A 142 1.19 5.91 1.18
N HIS A 143 2.10 6.60 1.84
CA HIS A 143 3.42 6.12 2.18
C HIS A 143 3.89 6.93 3.38
N ASP A 144 4.16 6.22 4.48
CA ASP A 144 4.83 6.79 5.65
C ASP A 144 6.15 6.04 5.84
N TRP A 145 7.26 6.78 5.82
CA TRP A 145 8.59 6.25 6.15
C TRP A 145 9.41 7.31 6.88
N GLY A 146 10.42 6.86 7.61
CA GLY A 146 11.41 7.73 8.21
C GLY A 146 12.65 6.96 8.59
N ASP A 147 13.79 7.61 8.48
CA ASP A 147 15.10 7.06 8.79
C ASP A 147 16.06 8.19 9.14
N ALA A 148 16.89 7.98 10.17
CA ALA A 148 18.01 8.85 10.52
C ALA A 148 17.71 10.37 10.53
N GLY A 149 16.54 10.79 11.04
CA GLY A 149 16.15 12.20 11.12
C GLY A 149 15.34 12.72 9.93
N ASP A 150 15.23 11.92 8.86
CA ASP A 150 14.36 12.17 7.72
C ASP A 150 13.03 11.43 7.89
N ALA A 151 11.94 12.05 7.44
CA ALA A 151 10.64 11.42 7.38
C ALA A 151 9.81 11.95 6.22
N VAL A 152 8.96 11.09 5.67
CA VAL A 152 8.00 11.44 4.63
C VAL A 152 6.65 10.81 4.94
N SER A 153 5.58 11.58 4.74
CA SER A 153 4.21 11.14 4.92
C SER A 153 3.31 11.65 3.81
N TYR A 154 2.48 10.77 3.26
CA TYR A 154 1.53 11.10 2.19
C TYR A 154 0.13 11.17 2.79
N ASN A 155 -0.54 12.30 2.62
CA ASN A 155 -1.96 12.46 2.90
C ASN A 155 -2.71 12.61 1.58
N THR A 156 -3.61 11.66 1.30
CA THR A 156 -4.28 11.60 -0.01
C THR A 156 -5.79 11.50 0.12
N TRP A 157 -6.46 12.24 -0.74
CA TRP A 157 -7.91 12.24 -0.91
C TRP A 157 -8.26 11.77 -2.32
N LEU A 158 -9.14 10.78 -2.41
CA LEU A 158 -9.81 10.44 -3.67
C LEU A 158 -11.07 11.28 -3.80
N ILE A 159 -11.23 11.95 -4.92
CA ILE A 159 -12.38 12.82 -5.20
C ILE A 159 -13.08 12.26 -6.43
N ARG A 160 -14.34 11.87 -6.26
CA ARG A 160 -15.18 11.40 -7.37
C ARG A 160 -15.97 12.57 -7.93
N ASN A 161 -15.77 12.83 -9.20
CA ASN A 161 -16.60 13.72 -10.00
C ASN A 161 -17.57 12.90 -10.85
N GLN A 162 -18.52 13.55 -11.53
CA GLN A 162 -19.56 12.86 -12.32
C GLN A 162 -19.01 11.85 -13.35
N GLN A 163 -17.78 12.04 -13.83
CA GLN A 163 -17.20 11.26 -14.93
C GLN A 163 -15.76 10.77 -14.65
N SER A 164 -15.15 11.16 -13.54
CA SER A 164 -13.75 10.84 -13.24
C SER A 164 -13.51 10.67 -11.74
N VAL A 165 -12.37 10.08 -11.40
CA VAL A 165 -11.83 10.09 -10.04
C VAL A 165 -10.46 10.73 -10.11
N ASP A 166 -10.24 11.75 -9.28
CA ASP A 166 -8.94 12.39 -9.11
C ASP A 166 -8.35 11.97 -7.75
N ALA A 167 -7.01 11.94 -7.65
CA ALA A 167 -6.33 11.87 -6.35
C ALA A 167 -5.64 13.21 -6.09
N TRP A 168 -5.87 13.74 -4.90
CA TRP A 168 -5.27 14.96 -4.40
C TRP A 168 -4.34 14.56 -3.26
N MET A 169 -3.07 14.89 -3.37
CA MET A 169 -2.03 14.40 -2.46
C MET A 169 -1.28 15.57 -1.84
N ALA A 170 -1.05 15.51 -0.54
CA ALA A 170 -0.12 16.35 0.19
C ALA A 170 1.01 15.45 0.70
N VAL A 171 2.23 15.69 0.21
CA VAL A 171 3.43 14.97 0.62
C VAL A 171 4.21 15.86 1.56
N ASN A 172 4.27 15.46 2.82
CA ASN A 172 5.04 16.13 3.85
C ASN A 172 6.40 15.46 3.94
N SER A 173 7.46 16.26 4.00
CA SER A 173 8.83 15.80 4.20
C SER A 173 9.45 16.57 5.36
N ILE A 174 10.16 15.86 6.22
CA ILE A 174 10.93 16.38 7.35
C ILE A 174 12.36 15.89 7.15
N TRP A 175 13.34 16.74 7.44
CA TRP A 175 14.75 16.36 7.40
C TRP A 175 15.57 17.15 8.43
N GLU A 176 16.66 16.57 8.88
CA GLU A 176 17.64 17.22 9.76
C GLU A 176 18.73 17.92 8.93
N GLU A 177 19.11 19.14 9.31
CA GLU A 177 20.27 19.79 8.71
C GLU A 177 21.58 19.26 9.30
N ALA A 178 22.57 18.97 8.44
CA ALA A 178 23.82 18.38 8.88
C ALA A 178 24.56 19.27 9.90
N GLY A 179 24.65 18.79 11.14
CA GLY A 179 25.38 19.46 12.22
C GLY A 179 24.55 20.41 13.09
N ASP A 180 23.23 20.42 12.94
CA ASP A 180 22.30 21.15 13.81
C ASP A 180 21.14 20.24 14.22
N SER A 181 20.65 20.36 15.46
CA SER A 181 19.46 19.61 15.94
C SER A 181 18.15 20.24 15.48
N VAL A 182 18.18 21.00 14.38
CA VAL A 182 17.03 21.71 13.82
C VAL A 182 16.45 20.88 12.69
N TYR A 183 15.16 20.56 12.83
CA TYR A 183 14.38 19.87 11.82
C TYR A 183 13.70 20.88 10.89
N ASN A 184 13.85 20.67 9.60
CA ASN A 184 13.13 21.39 8.57
C ASN A 184 11.92 20.57 8.11
N SER A 185 10.89 21.23 7.59
CA SER A 185 9.77 20.55 6.95
C SER A 185 9.30 21.28 5.70
N ASN A 186 8.75 20.52 4.76
CA ASN A 186 8.14 21.02 3.54
C ASN A 186 6.93 20.18 3.16
N THR A 187 5.90 20.82 2.60
CA THR A 187 4.73 20.15 2.06
C THR A 187 4.61 20.45 0.57
N ILE A 188 4.53 19.40 -0.23
CA ILE A 188 4.30 19.51 -1.68
C ILE A 188 2.93 18.92 -2.00
N TYR A 189 2.17 19.63 -2.83
CA TYR A 189 0.86 19.21 -3.28
C TYR A 189 0.91 18.67 -4.71
N PHE A 190 0.17 17.58 -4.94
CA PHE A 190 0.02 16.97 -6.25
C PHE A 190 -1.46 16.72 -6.55
N LYS A 191 -1.78 16.77 -7.84
CA LYS A 191 -3.02 16.22 -8.37
C LYS A 191 -2.66 15.11 -9.35
N ALA A 192 -3.29 13.95 -9.20
CA ALA A 192 -3.17 12.86 -10.13
C ALA A 192 -4.50 12.64 -10.86
N ASP A 193 -4.41 12.52 -12.18
CA ASP A 193 -5.49 12.04 -13.03
C ASP A 193 -5.39 10.52 -13.11
N LEU A 194 -6.35 9.82 -12.51
CA LEU A 194 -6.34 8.35 -12.45
C LEU A 194 -6.65 7.71 -13.80
N ALA A 195 -7.38 8.39 -14.67
CA ALA A 195 -7.68 7.89 -16.00
C ALA A 195 -6.43 7.99 -16.91
N ALA A 196 -5.71 9.11 -16.83
CA ALA A 196 -4.45 9.30 -17.54
C ALA A 196 -3.29 8.51 -16.89
N ARG A 197 -3.42 8.13 -15.62
CA ARG A 197 -2.37 7.50 -14.79
C ARG A 197 -1.14 8.38 -14.66
N THR A 198 -1.36 9.69 -14.56
CA THR A 198 -0.29 10.69 -14.50
C THR A 198 -0.41 11.52 -13.24
N LEU A 199 0.72 11.68 -12.55
CA LEU A 199 0.93 12.73 -11.56
C LEU A 199 1.28 14.00 -12.30
N ASP A 200 0.47 15.03 -12.14
CA ASP A 200 0.87 16.34 -12.61
C ASP A 200 1.81 16.94 -11.57
N THR A 201 3.07 17.13 -11.99
CA THR A 201 4.16 17.62 -11.15
C THR A 201 4.40 19.12 -11.34
N ALA A 202 3.69 19.77 -12.28
CA ALA A 202 3.75 21.22 -12.46
C ALA A 202 3.14 21.98 -11.27
N TYR A 203 2.47 21.26 -10.36
CA TYR A 203 1.79 21.76 -9.16
C TYR A 203 2.70 22.10 -7.97
N LYS A 204 4.02 21.90 -8.08
CA LYS A 204 4.98 22.03 -6.96
C LYS A 204 5.01 23.42 -6.28
N ASN A 205 4.45 24.49 -6.89
CA ASN A 205 4.56 25.88 -6.42
C ASN A 205 3.30 26.75 -6.67
N LYS A 206 2.09 26.30 -6.30
CA LYS A 206 0.86 27.11 -6.44
C LYS A 206 0.15 27.37 -5.10
N PRO A 207 0.43 28.50 -4.41
CA PRO A 207 -0.15 28.84 -3.11
C PRO A 207 -1.69 28.84 -3.08
N GLU A 208 -2.34 29.19 -4.19
CA GLU A 208 -3.80 29.23 -4.33
C GLU A 208 -4.48 27.86 -4.23
N TRP A 209 -3.71 26.78 -4.38
CA TRP A 209 -4.21 25.41 -4.22
C TRP A 209 -4.15 24.95 -2.76
N ALA A 210 -3.27 25.50 -1.93
CA ALA A 210 -3.32 25.27 -0.49
C ALA A 210 -4.68 25.70 0.10
N GLU A 211 -5.27 26.79 -0.43
CA GLU A 211 -6.63 27.22 -0.08
C GLU A 211 -7.71 26.26 -0.57
N THR A 212 -7.56 25.69 -1.77
CA THR A 212 -8.47 24.66 -2.30
C THR A 212 -8.38 23.38 -1.47
N PHE A 213 -7.16 22.95 -1.12
CA PHE A 213 -6.93 21.84 -0.19
C PHE A 213 -7.53 22.13 1.18
N LYS A 214 -7.31 23.31 1.78
CA LYS A 214 -7.93 23.71 3.06
C LYS A 214 -9.44 23.54 3.06
N TYR A 215 -10.10 23.90 1.97
CA TYR A 215 -11.55 23.70 1.82
C TYR A 215 -11.94 22.22 1.74
N LEU A 216 -11.17 21.40 1.01
CA LEU A 216 -11.41 19.96 0.86
C LEU A 216 -11.13 19.15 2.13
N ILE A 217 -10.15 19.56 2.94
CA ILE A 217 -9.65 18.81 4.11
C ILE A 217 -10.24 19.32 5.43
N GLY A 218 -10.92 20.48 5.41
CA GLY A 218 -11.34 21.22 6.59
C GLY A 218 -10.16 21.78 7.38
N GLU A 219 -10.32 22.92 8.05
CA GLU A 219 -9.25 23.57 8.85
C GLU A 219 -8.63 22.67 9.94
N LYS A 220 -9.21 21.50 10.24
CA LYS A 220 -8.90 20.66 11.41
C LYS A 220 -7.77 19.65 11.25
N THR A 221 -7.18 19.46 10.08
CA THR A 221 -6.08 18.47 9.88
C THR A 221 -4.74 19.07 9.53
N TYR A 222 -4.65 20.40 9.45
CA TYR A 222 -3.36 21.09 9.36
C TYR A 222 -2.85 21.41 10.77
N GLU A 223 -2.60 20.37 11.58
CA GLU A 223 -1.52 20.50 12.56
C GLU A 223 -0.24 20.48 11.75
N VAL A 224 0.23 21.68 11.34
CA VAL A 224 1.68 21.89 11.21
C VAL A 224 2.26 21.26 12.48
N PRO A 225 3.20 20.29 12.39
CA PRO A 225 3.84 19.78 13.59
C PRO A 225 4.29 20.98 14.39
N ASP A 226 3.63 21.24 15.52
CA ASP A 226 3.93 22.42 16.29
C ASP A 226 5.40 22.29 16.65
N SER A 227 6.14 23.39 16.48
CA SER A 227 7.52 23.57 16.90
C SER A 227 7.81 23.11 18.35
N THR A 228 6.77 22.77 19.13
CA THR A 228 6.85 22.07 20.41
C THR A 228 7.23 20.59 20.34
N TYR A 229 7.10 19.88 19.21
CA TYR A 229 7.61 18.49 19.08
C TYR A 229 9.15 18.43 19.04
N VAL A 230 9.81 19.53 18.66
CA VAL A 230 11.27 19.66 18.64
C VAL A 230 11.84 19.99 20.03
N ASN A 231 11.02 20.38 21.01
CA ASN A 231 11.49 20.89 22.31
C ASN A 231 11.34 19.92 23.51
N LYS A 232 11.14 18.62 23.32
CA LYS A 232 10.98 17.68 24.47
C LYS A 232 11.94 16.51 24.57
N HIS A 233 13.02 16.48 23.80
CA HIS A 233 14.14 15.58 24.10
C HIS A 233 15.47 16.32 24.13
N THR A 234 15.62 17.20 25.12
CA THR A 234 16.96 17.47 25.66
C THR A 234 17.42 16.19 26.34
N ILE A 235 18.27 15.41 25.68
CA ILE A 235 19.02 14.35 26.34
C ILE A 235 19.97 15.08 27.29
N SER A 236 19.67 15.04 28.58
CA SER A 236 20.62 15.44 29.61
C SER A 236 21.81 14.48 29.54
N GLU A 237 23.01 15.02 29.33
CA GLU A 237 24.30 14.32 29.47
C GLU A 237 24.44 13.59 30.82
#